data_AF-A0A2A4ZVE0-F1
#
_entry.id   AF-A0A2A4ZVE0-F1
#
_cell.length_a   1.000
_cell.length_b   1.000
_cell.length_c   1.000
_cell.angle_alpha   90.00
_cell.angle_beta   90.00
_cell.angle_gamma   90.00
#
_symmetry.space_group_name_H-M   'P 1'
#
loop_
_entity.id
_entity.type
_entity.pdbx_description
1 polymer ?
#
loop_
_entity_poly.entity_id
_entity_poly.type
_entity_poly.pdbx_seq_one_letter_code
_entity_poly.pdbx_strand_id
1 'polypeptide(L)'
;MDVSWLDKNQDLPRMQLALEQARAASEQGEVPVGAVIWHAEMGVIAQACNSKETLRDPTAHAEILAIGQAAEAMGDWRLEGCTLYCTL
;
A
#
# COMPACT_ATOMS: atom_id res chain seq x y z
N MET A 1 -14.57 18.85 -6.85
CA MET A 1 -14.55 18.28 -5.49
C MET A 1 -13.38 18.92 -4.78
N ASP A 2 -13.61 19.53 -3.63
CA ASP A 2 -12.55 20.10 -2.81
C ASP A 2 -11.84 18.95 -2.07
N VAL A 3 -10.53 18.80 -2.26
CA VAL A 3 -9.68 17.75 -1.67
C VAL A 3 -8.83 18.35 -0.55
N SER A 4 -9.49 19.03 0.38
CA SER A 4 -8.86 19.77 1.48
C SER A 4 -8.00 18.92 2.43
N TRP A 5 -8.11 17.59 2.34
CA TRP A 5 -7.31 16.63 3.10
C TRP A 5 -6.02 16.17 2.38
N LEU A 6 -5.82 16.53 1.11
CA LEU A 6 -4.63 16.17 0.34
C LEU A 6 -3.51 17.18 0.58
N ASP A 7 -2.37 16.72 1.07
CA ASP A 7 -1.12 17.49 1.11
C ASP A 7 -0.15 16.92 0.10
N LYS A 8 -0.06 17.55 -1.07
CA LYS A 8 0.79 17.09 -2.18
C LYS A 8 2.26 16.91 -1.78
N ASN A 9 2.79 17.71 -0.86
CA ASN A 9 4.19 17.59 -0.45
C ASN A 9 4.44 16.31 0.36
N GLN A 10 3.41 15.80 1.02
CA GLN A 10 3.46 14.56 1.79
C GLN A 10 2.97 13.35 0.99
N ASP A 11 1.92 13.51 0.21
CA ASP A 11 1.23 12.42 -0.47
C ASP A 11 1.95 11.96 -1.74
N LEU A 12 2.59 12.87 -2.48
CA LEU A 12 3.29 12.50 -3.72
C LEU A 12 4.47 11.54 -3.45
N PRO A 13 5.37 11.77 -2.48
CA PRO A 13 6.44 10.81 -2.18
C PRO A 13 5.92 9.44 -1.74
N ARG A 14 4.80 9.38 -1.00
CA ARG A 14 4.20 8.12 -0.55
C ARG A 14 3.54 7.36 -1.69
N MET A 15 2.87 8.08 -2.61
CA MET A 15 2.35 7.50 -3.85
C MET A 15 3.47 6.99 -4.77
N GLN A 16 4.64 7.65 -4.80
CA GLN A 16 5.81 7.16 -5.54
C GLN A 16 6.28 5.79 -5.04
N LEU A 17 6.28 5.56 -3.73
CA LEU A 17 6.59 4.24 -3.16
C LEU A 17 5.56 3.17 -3.61
N ALA A 18 4.27 3.52 -3.68
CA ALA A 18 3.25 2.60 -4.19
C ALA A 18 3.45 2.29 -5.69
N LEU A 19 3.89 3.27 -6.49
CA LEU A 19 4.25 3.05 -7.90
C LEU A 19 5.50 2.17 -8.06
N GLU A 20 6.45 2.20 -7.13
CA GLU A 20 7.58 1.27 -7.10
C GLU A 20 7.10 -0.17 -6.87
N GLN A 21 6.15 -0.38 -5.95
CA GLN A 21 5.53 -1.69 -5.74
C GLN A 21 4.74 -2.15 -6.98
N ALA A 22 4.00 -1.27 -7.64
CA ALA A 22 3.30 -1.59 -8.89
C ALA A 22 4.27 -2.03 -10.00
N ARG A 23 5.46 -1.41 -10.08
CA ARG A 23 6.52 -1.84 -10.98
C ARG A 23 7.03 -3.24 -10.63
N ALA A 24 7.24 -3.52 -9.34
CA ALA A 24 7.66 -4.86 -8.89
C ALA A 24 6.64 -5.94 -9.25
N ALA A 25 5.33 -5.68 -9.11
CA ALA A 25 4.29 -6.60 -9.59
C ALA A 25 4.39 -6.85 -11.11
N SER A 26 4.55 -5.79 -11.90
CA SER A 26 4.73 -5.91 -13.36
C SER A 26 5.92 -6.81 -13.73
N GLU A 27 7.05 -6.63 -13.04
CA GLU A 27 8.27 -7.43 -13.24
C GLU A 27 8.08 -8.91 -12.88
N GLN A 28 7.12 -9.21 -12.00
CA GLN A 28 6.72 -10.57 -11.61
C GLN A 28 5.62 -11.15 -12.51
N GLY A 29 5.15 -10.41 -13.52
CA GLY A 29 4.06 -10.84 -14.40
C GLY A 29 2.66 -10.71 -13.78
N GLU A 30 2.55 -9.95 -12.68
CA GLU A 30 1.30 -9.65 -12.00
C GLU A 30 0.63 -8.39 -12.58
N VAL A 31 -0.63 -8.15 -12.19
CA VAL A 31 -1.28 -6.86 -12.47
C VAL A 31 -0.51 -5.74 -11.75
N PRO A 32 -0.10 -4.66 -12.45
CA PRO A 32 0.80 -3.64 -11.89
C PRO A 32 0.07 -2.71 -10.92
N VAL A 33 -0.22 -3.20 -9.71
CA VAL A 33 -0.82 -2.46 -8.61
C VAL A 33 0.07 -2.58 -7.39
N GLY A 34 0.29 -1.45 -6.73
CA GLY A 34 1.08 -1.35 -5.51
C GLY A 34 0.35 -0.56 -4.44
N ALA A 35 0.63 -0.89 -3.19
CA ALA A 35 0.05 -0.25 -2.02
C ALA A 35 1.11 -0.02 -0.94
N VAL A 36 0.99 1.11 -0.25
CA VAL A 36 1.84 1.50 0.88
C VAL A 36 0.95 1.99 2.01
N ILE A 37 1.25 1.58 3.24
CA ILE A 37 0.61 2.12 4.44
C ILE A 37 1.63 2.95 5.23
N TRP A 38 1.27 4.20 5.47
CA TRP A 38 2.03 5.17 6.25
C TRP A 38 1.34 5.43 7.58
N HIS A 39 2.06 5.26 8.69
CA HIS A 39 1.62 5.67 10.03
C HIS A 39 2.19 7.06 10.37
N ALA A 40 1.37 7.92 10.98
CA ALA A 40 1.74 9.30 11.28
C ALA A 40 3.05 9.45 12.09
N GLU A 41 3.33 8.50 13.00
CA GLU A 41 4.52 8.55 13.87
C GLU A 41 5.65 7.60 13.46
N MET A 42 5.33 6.51 12.75
CA MET A 42 6.29 5.44 12.44
C MET A 42 6.78 5.47 10.99
N GLY A 43 6.13 6.25 10.13
CA GLY A 43 6.43 6.27 8.71
C GLY A 43 5.84 5.07 7.98
N VAL A 44 6.57 4.52 7.01
CA VAL A 44 6.11 3.36 6.22
C VAL A 44 6.11 2.11 7.10
N ILE A 45 4.93 1.52 7.29
CA ILE A 45 4.76 0.28 8.07
C ILE A 45 4.38 -0.93 7.21
N ALA A 46 3.96 -0.72 5.96
CA ALA A 46 3.71 -1.78 5.00
C ALA A 46 3.93 -1.32 3.55
N GLN A 47 4.39 -2.24 2.71
CA GLN A 47 4.54 -2.06 1.27
C GLN A 47 4.25 -3.40 0.59
N ALA A 48 3.29 -3.41 -0.33
CA ALA A 48 2.91 -4.62 -1.05
C ALA A 48 2.56 -4.33 -2.49
N CYS A 49 2.65 -5.36 -3.32
CA CYS A 49 2.19 -5.34 -4.70
C CYS A 49 1.18 -6.46 -4.91
N ASN A 50 0.38 -6.39 -5.98
CA ASN A 50 -0.54 -7.46 -6.32
C ASN A 50 0.24 -8.77 -6.54
N SER A 51 -0.20 -9.87 -5.92
CA SER A 51 0.47 -11.18 -6.00
C SER A 51 -0.52 -12.33 -6.20
N LYS A 52 -1.62 -12.08 -6.91
CA LYS A 52 -2.71 -13.04 -7.10
C LYS A 52 -2.27 -14.30 -7.83
N GLU A 53 -1.50 -14.16 -8.91
CA GLU A 53 -1.07 -15.29 -9.72
C GLU A 53 0.00 -16.11 -9.00
N THR A 54 0.93 -15.42 -8.33
CA THR A 54 2.05 -15.97 -7.57
C THR A 54 1.56 -16.76 -6.36
N LEU A 55 0.64 -16.18 -5.58
CA LEU A 55 0.08 -16.82 -4.38
C LEU A 55 -1.10 -17.74 -4.69
N ARG A 56 -1.61 -17.71 -5.94
CA ARG A 56 -2.85 -18.40 -6.34
C ARG A 56 -4.02 -18.06 -5.42
N ASP A 57 -4.08 -16.81 -5.02
CA ASP A 57 -5.05 -16.28 -4.07
C ASP A 57 -5.75 -15.08 -4.72
N PRO A 58 -7.06 -15.16 -5.00
CA PRO A 58 -7.79 -14.05 -5.62
C PRO A 58 -7.85 -12.81 -4.72
N THR A 59 -7.54 -12.93 -3.42
CA THR A 59 -7.56 -11.84 -2.44
C THR A 59 -6.20 -11.17 -2.24
N ALA A 60 -5.11 -11.71 -2.84
CA ALA A 60 -3.75 -11.18 -2.76
C ALA A 60 -3.55 -9.90 -3.59
N HIS A 61 -4.49 -8.97 -3.45
CA HIS A 61 -4.41 -7.60 -3.90
C HIS A 61 -3.39 -6.82 -3.05
N ALA A 62 -2.77 -5.79 -3.63
CA ALA A 62 -1.76 -5.01 -2.95
C ALA A 62 -2.30 -4.41 -1.63
N GLU A 63 -3.54 -3.93 -1.62
CA GLU A 63 -4.20 -3.31 -0.47
C GLU A 63 -4.42 -4.30 0.66
N ILE A 64 -4.89 -5.51 0.34
CA ILE A 64 -5.16 -6.56 1.34
C ILE A 64 -3.85 -7.03 1.97
N LEU A 65 -2.82 -7.25 1.14
CA LEU A 65 -1.50 -7.64 1.63
C LEU A 65 -0.87 -6.55 2.49
N ALA A 66 -0.97 -5.27 2.08
CA ALA A 66 -0.46 -4.15 2.86
C ALA A 66 -1.19 -3.99 4.20
N ILE A 67 -2.52 -4.16 4.23
CA ILE A 67 -3.31 -4.14 5.48
C ILE A 67 -2.86 -5.24 6.43
N GLY A 68 -2.65 -6.46 5.93
CA GLY A 68 -2.14 -7.58 6.73
C GLY A 68 -0.78 -7.28 7.34
N GLN A 69 0.18 -6.82 6.52
CA GLN A 69 1.52 -6.42 6.98
C GLN A 69 1.47 -5.29 8.02
N ALA A 70 0.61 -4.27 7.81
CA ALA A 70 0.47 -3.17 8.74
C ALA A 70 -0.12 -3.61 10.07
N ALA A 71 -1.11 -4.52 10.06
CA ALA A 71 -1.69 -5.06 11.28
C ALA A 71 -0.66 -5.86 12.09
N GLU A 72 0.20 -6.64 11.42
CA GLU A 72 1.33 -7.32 12.05
C GLU A 72 2.34 -6.33 12.63
N ALA A 73 2.69 -5.27 11.90
CA ALA A 73 3.62 -4.23 12.36
C ALA A 73 3.07 -3.45 13.58
N MET A 74 1.76 -3.20 13.63
CA MET A 74 1.07 -2.54 14.74
C MET A 74 0.86 -3.46 15.94
N GLY A 75 0.82 -4.78 15.73
CA GLY A 75 0.35 -5.74 16.72
C GLY A 75 -1.14 -5.59 17.05
N ASP A 76 -1.92 -4.95 16.17
CA ASP A 76 -3.36 -4.70 16.31
C ASP A 76 -4.01 -4.71 14.92
N TRP A 77 -5.27 -5.12 14.84
CA TRP A 77 -6.08 -5.04 13.62
C TRP A 77 -6.62 -3.63 13.35
N ARG A 78 -6.60 -2.75 14.36
CA ARG A 78 -6.94 -1.33 14.20
C ARG A 78 -5.74 -0.54 13.70
N LEU A 79 -5.81 -0.07 12.46
CA LEU A 79 -4.80 0.77 11.81
C LEU A 79 -5.08 2.27 12.03
N GLU A 80 -5.31 2.67 13.28
CA GLU A 80 -5.50 4.09 13.62
C GLU A 80 -4.23 4.89 13.28
N GLY A 81 -4.40 6.15 12.85
CA GLY A 81 -3.27 7.00 12.44
C GLY A 81 -2.57 6.58 11.14
N CYS A 82 -3.11 5.61 10.40
CA CYS A 82 -2.57 5.14 9.13
C CYS A 82 -3.29 5.76 7.91
N THR A 83 -2.52 5.96 6.84
CA THR A 83 -3.01 6.31 5.50
C THR A 83 -2.53 5.25 4.51
N LEU A 84 -3.46 4.72 3.70
CA LEU A 84 -3.15 3.80 2.60
C LEU A 84 -3.08 4.56 1.28
N TYR A 85 -1.99 4.36 0.54
CA TYR A 85 -1.80 4.85 -0.82
C TYR A 85 -1.85 3.65 -1.77
N CYS A 86 -2.78 3.65 -2.72
CA CYS A 86 -2.92 2.63 -3.75
C CYS A 86 -2.85 3.25 -5.15
N THR A 87 -2.26 2.54 -6.10
CA THR A 87 -2.12 3.02 -7.49
C THR A 87 -3.38 2.88 -8.34
N LEU A 88 -4.43 2.20 -7.85
CA LEU A 88 -5.71 1.97 -8.52
C LEU A 88 -6.90 2.12 -7.55
#